data_AF-A0A2J8KWF2-F1
#
_entry.id   AF-A0A2J8KWF2-F1
#
_cell.length_a   1.000
_cell.length_b   1.000
_cell.length_c   1.000
_cell.angle_alpha   90.00
_cell.angle_beta   90.00
_cell.angle_gamma   90.00
#
_symmetry.space_group_name_H-M   'P 1'
#
loop_
_entity.id
_entity.type
_entity.pdbx_description
1 polymer ?
#
loop_
_entity_poly.entity_id
_entity_poly.type
_entity_poly.pdbx_seq_one_letter_code
_entity_poly.pdbx_strand_id
1 'polypeptide(L)'
;MSLWGLVSKMPPEKVQRLYVDFPQHLRHLLGDWLESQPWEFLVGSDAFCCNLASALLSDTVQHLQASVGEQGEGSTILQHISTLESIYQRDPLKLVATFRQILQGEKKAVMEQFRHLPMPFHWKQEELKFKTGLRRLQHRVGEIHLLREALQKGAEAGQ
;
A
#
# COMPACT_ATOMS: atom_id res chain seq x y z
N MET A 1 -5.37 -18.40 3.81
CA MET A 1 -6.35 -17.95 2.81
C MET A 1 -6.27 -16.44 2.72
N SER A 2 -5.98 -15.90 1.55
CA SER A 2 -5.94 -14.46 1.27
C SER A 2 -7.34 -13.89 1.06
N LEU A 3 -7.50 -12.58 1.30
CA LEU A 3 -8.73 -11.83 1.03
C LEU A 3 -9.13 -12.00 -0.44
N TRP A 4 -8.15 -11.95 -1.35
CA TRP A 4 -8.32 -12.17 -2.78
C TRP A 4 -8.92 -13.55 -3.10
N GLY A 5 -8.55 -14.60 -2.36
CA GLY A 5 -9.12 -15.94 -2.54
C GLY A 5 -10.63 -16.02 -2.22
N LEU A 6 -11.16 -15.10 -1.42
CA LEU A 6 -12.60 -14.95 -1.16
C LEU A 6 -13.26 -14.04 -2.20
N VAL A 7 -12.60 -12.92 -2.55
CA VAL A 7 -13.05 -11.96 -3.57
C VAL A 7 -13.20 -12.63 -4.94
N SER A 8 -12.26 -13.49 -5.33
CA SER A 8 -12.30 -14.26 -6.57
C SER A 8 -13.51 -15.21 -6.67
N LYS A 9 -14.08 -15.62 -5.52
CA LYS A 9 -15.29 -16.46 -5.47
C LYS A 9 -16.59 -15.66 -5.46
N MET A 10 -16.52 -14.33 -5.50
CA MET A 10 -17.70 -13.47 -5.47
C MET A 10 -18.26 -13.18 -6.85
N PRO A 11 -19.57 -12.82 -6.94
CA PRO A 11 -20.13 -12.30 -8.16
C PRO A 11 -19.39 -11.03 -8.60
N PRO A 12 -18.97 -10.94 -9.88
CA PRO A 12 -18.17 -9.81 -10.36
C PRO A 12 -18.94 -8.47 -10.27
N GLU A 13 -20.26 -8.49 -10.27
CA GLU A 13 -21.13 -7.30 -10.09
C GLU A 13 -20.85 -6.53 -8.80
N LYS A 14 -20.45 -7.22 -7.72
CA LYS A 14 -20.18 -6.62 -6.41
C LYS A 14 -18.79 -5.98 -6.32
N VAL A 15 -17.85 -6.43 -7.13
CA VAL A 15 -16.43 -6.07 -7.06
C VAL A 15 -15.95 -5.27 -8.27
N GLN A 16 -16.61 -5.35 -9.43
CA GLN A 16 -16.31 -4.53 -10.61
C GLN A 16 -16.40 -3.04 -10.31
N ARG A 17 -17.34 -2.60 -9.47
CA ARG A 17 -17.48 -1.19 -9.05
C ARG A 17 -16.30 -0.69 -8.21
N LEU A 18 -15.48 -1.59 -7.66
CA LEU A 18 -14.31 -1.24 -6.86
C LEU A 18 -13.05 -1.01 -7.72
N TYR A 19 -13.00 -1.58 -8.93
CA TYR A 19 -11.82 -1.55 -9.82
C TYR A 19 -11.89 -0.48 -10.91
N VAL A 20 -12.56 0.65 -10.63
CA VAL A 20 -12.71 1.76 -11.61
C VAL A 20 -11.38 2.47 -11.87
N ASP A 21 -10.60 2.70 -10.81
CA ASP A 21 -9.32 3.44 -10.86
C ASP A 21 -8.08 2.53 -10.95
N PHE A 22 -8.25 1.22 -10.78
CA PHE A 22 -7.15 0.26 -10.82
C PHE A 22 -7.56 -1.07 -11.49
N PRO A 23 -6.81 -1.57 -12.49
CA PRO A 23 -7.19 -2.76 -13.22
C PRO A 23 -7.25 -4.02 -12.36
N GLN A 24 -8.34 -4.80 -12.50
CA GLN A 24 -8.56 -6.04 -11.76
C GLN A 24 -7.47 -7.09 -12.01
N HIS A 25 -6.89 -7.14 -13.22
CA HIS A 25 -5.82 -8.08 -13.55
C HIS A 25 -4.53 -7.78 -12.77
N LEU A 26 -4.18 -6.50 -12.57
CA LEU A 26 -3.04 -6.12 -11.73
C LEU A 26 -3.31 -6.43 -10.25
N ARG A 27 -4.56 -6.29 -9.81
CA ARG A 27 -4.97 -6.67 -8.44
C ARG A 27 -4.79 -8.17 -8.20
N HIS A 28 -5.06 -8.99 -9.22
CA HIS A 28 -4.86 -10.44 -9.17
C HIS A 28 -3.38 -10.79 -8.97
N LEU A 29 -2.49 -10.19 -9.78
CA LEU A 29 -1.04 -10.41 -9.69
C LEU A 29 -0.47 -9.93 -8.35
N LEU A 30 -1.01 -8.84 -7.81
CA LEU A 30 -0.62 -8.28 -6.52
C LEU A 30 -1.44 -8.80 -5.33
N GLY A 31 -2.18 -9.90 -5.51
CA GLY A 31 -3.06 -10.54 -4.54
C GLY A 31 -2.57 -10.45 -3.10
N ASP A 32 -1.53 -11.25 -2.82
CA ASP A 32 -0.94 -11.40 -1.48
C ASP A 32 -0.05 -10.23 -1.08
N TRP A 33 0.60 -9.57 -2.05
CA TRP A 33 1.48 -8.45 -1.78
C TRP A 33 0.70 -7.23 -1.27
N LEU A 34 -0.40 -6.84 -1.94
CA LEU A 34 -1.24 -5.71 -1.52
C LEU A 34 -1.82 -5.93 -0.12
N GLU A 35 -2.21 -7.16 0.22
CA GLU A 35 -2.71 -7.52 1.55
C GLU A 35 -1.62 -7.50 2.63
N SER A 36 -0.34 -7.51 2.22
CA SER A 36 0.83 -7.44 3.11
C SER A 36 1.33 -6.02 3.35
N GLN A 37 0.68 -5.01 2.78
CA GLN A 37 1.10 -3.63 2.95
C GLN A 37 0.12 -2.83 3.82
N PRO A 38 0.61 -1.83 4.57
CA PRO A 38 -0.19 -1.12 5.56
C PRO A 38 -1.04 0.02 4.98
N TRP A 39 -1.66 -0.15 3.81
CA TRP A 39 -2.38 0.92 3.10
C TRP A 39 -3.43 1.63 3.95
N GLU A 40 -4.15 0.90 4.80
CA GLU A 40 -5.18 1.42 5.71
C GLU A 40 -4.62 2.21 6.89
N PHE A 41 -3.35 1.99 7.24
CA PHE A 41 -2.71 2.64 8.38
C PHE A 41 -1.90 3.87 8.00
N LEU A 42 -1.71 4.12 6.70
CA LEU A 42 -1.05 5.31 6.16
C LEU A 42 -1.98 6.53 6.16
N VAL A 43 -2.44 6.93 7.34
CA VAL A 43 -3.37 8.06 7.50
C VAL A 43 -2.56 9.32 7.82
N GLY A 44 -2.54 10.25 6.87
CA GLY A 44 -1.90 11.56 6.99
C GLY A 44 -1.15 11.97 5.73
N SER A 45 -0.81 13.26 5.65
CA SER A 45 0.05 13.85 4.60
C SER A 45 1.44 14.21 5.15
N ASP A 46 1.87 13.55 6.23
CA ASP A 46 3.16 13.80 6.86
C ASP A 46 4.30 13.33 5.94
N ALA A 47 5.51 13.89 6.12
CA ALA A 47 6.70 13.48 5.36
C ALA A 47 6.95 11.96 5.43
N PHE A 48 6.69 11.34 6.58
CA PHE A 48 6.72 9.88 6.74
C PHE A 48 5.76 9.15 5.80
N CYS A 49 4.51 9.63 5.69
CA CYS A 49 3.49 9.02 4.83
C CYS A 49 3.85 9.17 3.37
N CYS A 50 4.35 10.34 2.94
CA CYS A 50 4.83 10.55 1.58
C CYS A 50 6.02 9.64 1.25
N ASN A 51 7.02 9.57 2.12
CA ASN A 51 8.20 8.71 1.91
C ASN A 51 7.82 7.23 1.85
N LEU A 52 6.95 6.78 2.74
CA LEU A 52 6.49 5.39 2.75
C LEU A 52 5.58 5.08 1.55
N ALA A 53 4.73 6.02 1.13
CA ALA A 53 3.90 5.87 -0.06
C ALA A 53 4.76 5.77 -1.33
N SER A 54 5.81 6.59 -1.46
CA SER A 54 6.76 6.50 -2.57
C SER A 54 7.52 5.17 -2.58
N ALA A 55 8.00 4.72 -1.41
CA ALA A 55 8.67 3.42 -1.30
C ALA A 55 7.72 2.26 -1.69
N LEU A 56 6.48 2.30 -1.23
CA LEU A 56 5.47 1.31 -1.56
C LEU A 56 5.08 1.34 -3.04
N LEU A 57 5.04 2.51 -3.67
CA LEU A 57 4.85 2.62 -5.12
C LEU A 57 5.98 1.90 -5.86
N SER A 58 7.24 2.17 -5.51
CA SER A 58 8.40 1.50 -6.11
C SER A 58 8.33 -0.02 -5.92
N ASP A 59 8.02 -0.49 -4.71
CA ASP A 59 7.85 -1.92 -4.42
C ASP A 59 6.71 -2.53 -5.23
N THR A 60 5.58 -1.80 -5.40
CA THR A 60 4.44 -2.25 -6.23
C THR A 60 4.89 -2.47 -7.67
N VAL A 61 5.57 -1.47 -8.24
CA VAL A 61 6.07 -1.49 -9.62
C VAL A 61 7.06 -2.63 -9.81
N GLN A 62 7.99 -2.82 -8.87
CA GLN A 62 8.96 -3.89 -8.91
C GLN A 62 8.30 -5.28 -8.83
N HIS A 63 7.32 -5.48 -7.95
CA HIS A 63 6.57 -6.72 -7.87
C HIS A 63 5.74 -7.01 -9.13
N LEU A 64 5.12 -5.97 -9.70
CA LEU A 64 4.41 -6.09 -10.97
C LEU A 64 5.37 -6.48 -12.10
N GLN A 65 6.52 -5.82 -12.22
CA GLN A 65 7.54 -6.16 -13.22
C GLN A 65 8.06 -7.60 -13.06
N ALA A 66 8.31 -8.04 -11.83
CA ALA A 66 8.74 -9.41 -11.53
C ALA A 66 7.68 -10.44 -11.95
N SER A 67 6.40 -10.16 -11.63
CA SER A 67 5.29 -11.06 -11.98
C SER A 67 5.02 -11.11 -13.49
N VAL A 68 5.29 -10.03 -14.21
CA VAL A 68 5.18 -9.98 -15.68
C VAL A 68 6.25 -10.83 -16.37
N GLY A 69 7.47 -10.88 -15.81
CA GLY A 69 8.54 -11.73 -16.31
C GLY A 69 8.19 -13.23 -16.32
N GLU A 70 7.27 -13.66 -15.46
CA GLU A 70 6.82 -15.06 -15.38
C GLU A 70 5.64 -15.40 -16.31
N GLN A 71 4.85 -14.40 -16.75
CA GLN A 71 3.58 -14.62 -17.47
C GLN A 71 3.65 -14.40 -18.99
N GLY A 72 4.76 -13.94 -19.57
CA GLY A 72 4.95 -13.86 -21.03
C GLY A 72 4.14 -12.78 -21.77
N GLU A 73 3.09 -12.20 -21.16
CA GLU A 73 2.31 -11.05 -21.67
C GLU A 73 2.97 -9.70 -21.32
N GLY A 74 4.27 -9.60 -21.61
CA GLY A 74 5.16 -8.54 -21.11
C GLY A 74 4.77 -7.11 -21.47
N SER A 75 4.43 -6.87 -22.73
CA SER A 75 4.46 -5.50 -23.28
C SER A 75 3.27 -4.63 -22.85
N THR A 76 2.06 -5.18 -22.85
CA THR A 76 0.84 -4.43 -22.47
C THR A 76 0.80 -4.17 -20.98
N ILE A 77 1.20 -5.13 -20.15
CA ILE A 77 1.22 -4.98 -18.69
C ILE A 77 2.32 -4.00 -18.28
N LEU A 78 3.53 -4.08 -18.87
CA LEU A 78 4.60 -3.10 -18.61
C LEU A 78 4.22 -1.67 -19.00
N GLN A 79 3.47 -1.50 -20.09
CA GLN A 79 2.99 -0.18 -20.49
C GLN A 79 1.95 0.38 -19.51
N HIS A 80 1.05 -0.46 -18.99
CA HIS A 80 0.13 -0.07 -17.91
C HIS A 80 0.89 0.25 -16.62
N ILE A 81 1.89 -0.55 -16.23
CA ILE A 81 2.73 -0.30 -15.04
C ILE A 81 3.42 1.06 -15.17
N SER A 82 4.05 1.34 -16.30
CA SER A 82 4.76 2.60 -16.55
C SER A 82 3.81 3.81 -16.53
N THR A 83 2.58 3.63 -17.03
CA THR A 83 1.53 4.67 -17.00
C THR A 83 1.08 4.94 -15.57
N LEU A 84 0.85 3.88 -14.77
CA LEU A 84 0.48 4.01 -13.36
C LEU A 84 1.63 4.64 -12.56
N GLU A 85 2.87 4.21 -12.79
CA GLU A 85 4.05 4.79 -12.16
C GLU A 85 4.13 6.30 -12.46
N SER A 86 3.92 6.72 -13.70
CA SER A 86 3.92 8.15 -14.07
C SER A 86 2.81 8.94 -13.37
N ILE A 87 1.61 8.36 -13.24
CA ILE A 87 0.46 9.00 -12.58
C ILE A 87 0.71 9.11 -11.06
N TYR A 88 1.19 8.04 -10.43
CA TYR A 88 1.34 7.95 -8.99
C TYR A 88 2.68 8.48 -8.48
N GLN A 89 3.71 8.63 -9.31
CA GLN A 89 4.93 9.36 -8.92
C GLN A 89 4.63 10.85 -8.64
N ARG A 90 3.66 11.43 -9.36
CA ARG A 90 3.24 12.82 -9.12
C ARG A 90 2.48 12.98 -7.81
N ASP A 91 1.74 11.95 -7.40
CA ASP A 91 1.00 11.91 -6.14
C ASP A 91 0.95 10.47 -5.58
N PRO A 92 1.95 10.06 -4.78
CA PRO A 92 2.02 8.71 -4.23
C PRO A 92 0.94 8.47 -3.17
N LEU A 93 0.38 9.52 -2.56
CA LEU A 93 -0.71 9.40 -1.60
C LEU A 93 -2.02 9.01 -2.30
N LYS A 94 -2.21 9.43 -3.56
CA LYS A 94 -3.34 9.00 -4.38
C LYS A 94 -3.35 7.48 -4.58
N LEU A 95 -2.19 6.85 -4.79
CA LEU A 95 -2.08 5.38 -4.89
C LEU A 95 -2.56 4.71 -3.60
N VAL A 96 -2.05 5.18 -2.47
CA VAL A 96 -2.41 4.66 -1.14
C VAL A 96 -3.92 4.79 -0.91
N ALA A 97 -4.52 5.92 -1.32
CA ALA A 97 -5.95 6.15 -1.23
C ALA A 97 -6.75 5.17 -2.11
N THR A 98 -6.34 4.99 -3.36
CA THR A 98 -6.97 4.04 -4.29
C THR A 98 -6.92 2.61 -3.75
N PHE A 99 -5.74 2.12 -3.34
CA PHE A 99 -5.62 0.77 -2.78
C PHE A 99 -6.38 0.58 -1.48
N ARG A 100 -6.41 1.61 -0.62
CA ARG A 100 -7.23 1.60 0.59
C ARG A 100 -8.71 1.45 0.24
N GLN A 101 -9.22 2.24 -0.70
CA GLN A 101 -10.64 2.16 -1.11
C GLN A 101 -10.99 0.79 -1.67
N ILE A 102 -10.12 0.23 -2.51
CA ILE A 102 -10.29 -1.12 -3.06
C ILE A 102 -10.33 -2.16 -1.94
N LEU A 103 -9.32 -2.19 -1.06
CA LEU A 103 -9.23 -3.18 0.01
C LEU A 103 -10.38 -3.03 1.03
N GLN A 104 -10.79 -1.81 1.36
CA GLN A 104 -11.94 -1.58 2.24
C GLN A 104 -13.25 -2.02 1.58
N GLY A 105 -13.42 -1.74 0.29
CA GLY A 105 -14.55 -2.22 -0.50
C GLY A 105 -14.60 -3.74 -0.56
N GLU A 106 -13.46 -4.39 -0.81
CA GLU A 106 -13.31 -5.84 -0.82
C GLU A 106 -13.67 -6.44 0.55
N LYS A 107 -13.13 -5.89 1.65
CA LYS A 107 -13.46 -6.33 3.02
C LYS A 107 -14.95 -6.19 3.31
N LYS A 108 -15.57 -5.08 2.90
CA LYS A 108 -17.00 -4.85 3.09
C LYS A 108 -17.81 -5.88 2.32
N ALA A 109 -17.48 -6.12 1.06
CA ALA A 109 -18.13 -7.15 0.25
C ALA A 109 -17.94 -8.56 0.84
N VAL A 110 -16.75 -8.88 1.37
CA VAL A 110 -16.46 -10.14 2.07
C VAL A 110 -17.29 -10.27 3.32
N MET A 111 -17.38 -9.21 4.10
CA MET A 111 -18.18 -9.19 5.32
C MET A 111 -19.68 -9.32 5.02
N GLU A 112 -20.18 -8.67 3.98
CA GLU A 112 -21.59 -8.79 3.55
C GLU A 112 -21.93 -10.20 3.03
N GLN A 113 -21.01 -10.82 2.28
CA GLN A 113 -21.27 -12.11 1.64
C GLN A 113 -20.96 -13.31 2.55
N PHE A 114 -19.81 -13.31 3.21
CA PHE A 114 -19.34 -14.44 4.00
C PHE A 114 -19.61 -14.28 5.51
N ARG A 115 -19.93 -13.06 5.98
CA ARG A 115 -20.16 -12.72 7.40
C ARG A 115 -19.00 -13.04 8.35
N HIS A 116 -17.84 -13.38 7.80
CA HIS A 116 -16.60 -13.57 8.55
C HIS A 116 -15.43 -13.13 7.68
N LEU A 117 -14.41 -12.54 8.31
CA LEU A 117 -13.10 -12.41 7.69
C LEU A 117 -12.20 -13.56 8.17
N PRO A 118 -11.27 -14.05 7.33
CA PRO A 118 -10.31 -15.05 7.75
C PRO A 118 -9.50 -14.56 8.97
N MET A 119 -9.38 -15.38 10.01
CA MET A 119 -8.54 -15.08 11.17
C MET A 119 -7.06 -14.75 10.81
N PRO A 120 -6.43 -15.44 9.84
CA PRO A 120 -5.08 -15.09 9.39
C PRO A 120 -4.98 -13.68 8.80
N PHE A 121 -6.08 -13.19 8.20
CA PHE A 121 -6.14 -11.83 7.67
C PHE A 121 -6.19 -10.81 8.80
N HIS A 122 -7.00 -11.05 9.83
CA HIS A 122 -7.05 -10.20 11.03
C HIS A 122 -5.68 -10.07 11.70
N TRP A 123 -5.01 -11.19 11.94
CA TRP A 123 -3.67 -11.19 12.56
C TRP A 123 -2.66 -10.38 11.73
N LYS A 124 -2.65 -10.60 10.41
CA LYS A 124 -1.77 -9.88 9.49
C LYS A 124 -2.03 -8.37 9.50
N GLN A 125 -3.29 -7.95 9.63
CA GLN A 125 -3.65 -6.54 9.74
C GLN A 125 -3.17 -5.92 11.06
N GLU A 126 -3.28 -6.63 12.18
CA GLU A 126 -2.76 -6.15 13.46
C GLU A 126 -1.23 -6.04 13.46
N GLU A 127 -0.53 -7.01 12.87
CA GLU A 127 0.92 -6.96 12.69
C GLU A 127 1.34 -5.74 11.86
N LEU A 128 0.62 -5.46 10.76
CA LEU A 128 0.88 -4.29 9.92
C LEU A 128 0.63 -2.98 10.66
N LYS A 129 -0.45 -2.89 11.44
CA LYS A 129 -0.73 -1.73 12.29
C LYS A 129 0.43 -1.48 13.26
N PHE A 130 0.91 -2.53 13.92
CA PHE A 130 2.03 -2.44 14.85
C PHE A 130 3.33 -2.01 14.15
N LYS A 131 3.70 -2.67 13.04
CA LYS A 131 4.91 -2.35 12.28
C LYS A 131 4.91 -0.92 11.74
N THR A 132 3.76 -0.43 11.26
CA THR A 132 3.64 0.96 10.82
C THR A 132 3.75 1.94 11.98
N GLY A 133 3.13 1.64 13.12
CA GLY A 133 3.28 2.44 14.34
C GLY A 133 4.74 2.54 14.80
N LEU A 134 5.46 1.40 14.78
CA LEU A 134 6.88 1.34 15.13
C LEU A 134 7.74 2.18 14.18
N ARG A 135 7.53 2.05 12.85
CA ARG A 135 8.25 2.86 11.86
C ARG A 135 7.98 4.35 12.00
N ARG A 136 6.73 4.73 12.29
CA ARG A 136 6.38 6.15 12.55
C ARG A 136 7.07 6.66 13.81
N LEU A 137 7.13 5.86 14.86
CA LEU A 137 7.85 6.21 16.09
C LEU A 137 9.35 6.39 15.83
N GLN A 138 9.97 5.46 15.09
CA GLN A 138 11.39 5.54 14.71
C GLN A 138 11.68 6.81 13.90
N HIS A 139 10.83 7.16 12.93
CA HIS A 139 10.96 8.40 12.17
C HIS A 139 10.96 9.62 13.10
N ARG A 140 9.96 9.72 14.00
CA ARG A 140 9.86 10.85 14.94
C ARG A 140 11.06 10.93 15.90
N VAL A 141 11.56 9.78 16.37
CA VAL A 141 12.76 9.74 17.23
C VAL A 141 14.01 10.22 16.47
N GLY A 142 14.14 9.87 15.20
CA GLY A 142 15.19 10.36 14.31
C GLY A 142 15.11 11.87 14.09
N GLU A 143 13.92 12.40 13.82
CA GLU A 143 13.69 13.85 13.70
C GLU A 143 14.08 14.58 14.98
N ILE A 144 13.70 14.06 16.15
CA ILE A 144 14.07 14.65 17.44
C ILE A 144 15.58 14.62 17.67
N HIS A 145 16.28 13.54 17.27
CA HIS A 145 17.74 13.49 17.36
C HIS A 145 18.40 14.56 16.49
N LEU A 146 17.99 14.67 15.22
CA LEU A 146 18.52 15.67 14.29
C LEU A 146 18.28 17.10 14.79
N LEU A 147 17.10 17.37 15.34
CA LEU A 147 16.78 18.67 15.94
C LEU A 147 17.66 18.97 17.16
N ARG A 148 17.94 17.97 18.00
CA ARG A 148 18.85 18.13 19.15
C ARG A 148 20.28 18.41 18.72
N GLU A 149 20.79 17.69 17.73
CA GLU A 149 22.13 17.91 17.19
C GLU A 149 22.28 19.29 16.53
N ALA A 150 21.24 19.75 15.81
CA ALA A 150 21.21 21.07 15.21
C ALA A 150 21.19 22.19 16.28
N LEU A 151 20.42 22.00 17.35
CA LEU A 151 20.38 22.94 18.48
C LEU A 151 21.74 23.02 19.20
N GLN A 152 22.41 21.88 19.36
CA GLN A 152 23.71 21.80 20.02
C GLN A 152 24.83 22.44 19.19
N LYS A 153 24.85 22.21 17.86
CA LYS A 153 25.79 22.89 16.95
C LYS A 153 25.52 24.39 16.83
N GLY A 154 24.26 24.81 16.90
CA GLY A 154 23.89 26.23 16.91
C GLY A 154 24.34 26.97 18.17
N ALA A 155 24.43 26.27 19.31
CA ALA A 155 24.95 26.83 20.56
C ALA A 155 26.48 27.00 20.54
N GLU A 156 27.21 26.11 19.85
CA GLU A 156 28.67 26.16 19.72
C GLU A 156 29.16 27.20 18.69
N ALA A 157 28.34 27.57 17.71
CA ALA A 157 28.68 28.57 16.68
C ALA A 157 28.40 30.03 17.11
N GLY A 158 27.86 30.24 18.32
CA GLY A 158 27.51 31.56 18.88
C GLY A 158 28.46 32.08 19.98
N GLN A 159 29.59 31.40 20.22
CA GLN A 159 30.69 31.82 21.10
C GLN A 159 31.91 32.22 20.27
#